data_AF-A0AAU9XHL0-F1
#
_entry.id   AF-A0AAU9XHL0-F1
#
_cell.length_a   1.000
_cell.length_b   1.000
_cell.length_c   1.000
_cell.angle_alpha   90.00
_cell.angle_beta   90.00
_cell.angle_gamma   90.00
#
_symmetry.space_group_name_H-M   'P 1'
#
loop_
_entity.id
_entity.type
_entity.pdbx_description
1 polymer ?
#
loop_
_entity_poly.entity_id
_entity_poly.type
_entity_poly.pdbx_seq_one_letter_code
_entity_poly.pdbx_strand_id
1 'polypeptide(L)'
;TFHYDSKLWSNKETFNIDGGKTGFDSEETKLPTYWNTSFTKICLGMKIGQRINFILIKKQARRPKARIGILGNNENDCNSCDSRIGFGTGGKHDDSNTCGNEAKYGKTHIKAMGYILVQ
;
A
#
# COMPACT_ATOMS: atom_id res chain seq x y z
N THR A 1 1.68 0.51 11.99
CA THR A 1 3.11 0.91 11.93
C THR A 1 3.44 1.67 10.65
N PHE A 2 2.83 1.28 9.52
CA PHE A 2 3.08 1.90 8.22
C PHE A 2 2.06 2.98 7.84
N HIS A 3 1.83 3.94 8.75
CA HIS A 3 1.04 5.14 8.43
C HIS A 3 1.68 5.94 7.29
N TYR A 4 0.90 6.79 6.61
CA TYR A 4 1.36 7.55 5.44
C TYR A 4 2.69 8.30 5.70
N ASP A 5 2.80 8.95 6.86
CA ASP A 5 3.97 9.74 7.29
C ASP A 5 5.06 8.93 8.01
N SER A 6 4.93 7.60 8.06
CA SER A 6 5.90 6.76 8.76
C SER A 6 7.32 6.91 8.18
N LYS A 7 8.30 7.21 9.04
CA LYS A 7 9.71 7.29 8.65
C LYS A 7 10.26 5.97 8.10
N LEU A 8 9.58 4.86 8.40
CA LEU A 8 9.89 3.53 7.88
C LEU A 8 9.81 3.48 6.34
N TRP A 9 9.03 4.35 5.69
CA TRP A 9 8.98 4.38 4.22
C TRP A 9 10.27 4.87 3.56
N SER A 10 11.02 5.73 4.24
CA SER A 10 12.19 6.43 3.70
C SER A 10 13.52 5.92 4.25
N ASN A 11 13.54 5.30 5.43
CA ASN A 11 14.77 4.79 6.04
C ASN A 11 15.16 3.40 5.47
N LYS A 12 16.36 2.92 5.80
CA LYS A 12 16.86 1.59 5.43
C LYS A 12 16.82 0.60 6.61
N GLU A 13 15.89 0.79 7.53
CA GLU A 13 15.69 -0.10 8.67
C GLU A 13 14.68 -1.18 8.31
N THR A 14 14.90 -2.40 8.83
CA THR A 14 13.95 -3.51 8.75
C THR A 14 12.90 -3.41 9.85
N PHE A 15 11.74 -4.01 9.62
CA PHE A 15 10.66 -4.10 10.60
C PHE A 15 10.03 -5.49 10.53
N ASN A 16 9.88 -6.18 11.66
CA ASN A 16 9.20 -7.48 11.75
C ASN A 16 9.58 -8.47 10.63
N ILE A 17 10.85 -8.86 10.57
CA ILE A 17 11.37 -9.71 9.49
C ILE A 17 10.67 -11.09 9.50
N ASP A 18 10.34 -11.60 10.68
CA ASP A 18 9.67 -12.89 10.83
C ASP A 18 8.26 -12.90 10.24
N GLY A 19 7.53 -11.78 10.28
CA GLY A 19 6.24 -11.63 9.59
C GLY A 19 6.33 -11.78 8.07
N GLY A 20 7.52 -11.61 7.48
CA GLY A 20 7.75 -11.89 6.05
C GLY A 20 7.71 -13.37 5.66
N LYS A 21 7.69 -14.30 6.63
CA LYS A 21 7.69 -15.75 6.38
C LYS A 21 6.30 -16.31 6.11
N THR A 22 5.28 -15.73 6.72
CA THR A 22 3.91 -16.25 6.66
C THR A 22 3.13 -15.65 5.50
N GLY A 23 3.24 -14.34 5.26
CA GLY A 23 2.64 -13.65 4.11
C GLY A 23 1.11 -13.76 4.07
N PHE A 24 0.42 -12.75 3.55
CA PHE A 24 -1.06 -12.72 3.58
C PHE A 24 -1.68 -12.95 4.97
N ASP A 25 -0.94 -12.63 6.04
CA ASP A 25 -1.36 -12.56 7.44
C ASP A 25 -1.83 -11.15 7.81
N SER A 26 -1.89 -10.82 9.10
CA SER A 26 -2.18 -9.47 9.59
C SER A 26 -0.92 -8.78 10.11
N GLU A 27 0.27 -9.31 9.80
CA GLU A 27 1.53 -8.85 10.33
C GLU A 27 2.20 -7.89 9.33
N GLU A 28 2.38 -6.63 9.74
CA GLU A 28 3.13 -5.66 8.95
C GLU A 28 4.63 -6.03 8.94
N THR A 29 5.30 -5.93 7.78
CA THR A 29 6.74 -6.23 7.66
C THR A 29 7.47 -5.26 6.73
N LYS A 30 8.76 -5.01 7.01
CA LYS A 30 9.73 -4.36 6.11
C LYS A 30 10.96 -5.25 5.97
N LEU A 31 11.08 -5.89 4.82
CA LEU A 31 12.25 -6.70 4.49
C LEU A 31 13.36 -5.86 3.84
N PRO A 32 14.65 -6.25 3.98
CA PRO A 32 15.77 -5.56 3.31
C PRO A 32 15.63 -5.44 1.79
N THR A 33 14.85 -6.34 1.19
CA THR A 33 14.54 -6.34 -0.25
C THR A 33 13.85 -5.06 -0.71
N TYR A 34 13.19 -4.32 0.19
CA TYR A 34 12.53 -3.04 -0.11
C TYR A 34 13.46 -1.98 -0.71
N TRP A 35 14.73 -1.94 -0.29
CA TRP A 35 15.71 -0.95 -0.79
C TRP A 35 16.95 -1.56 -1.44
N ASN A 36 17.14 -2.88 -1.34
CA ASN A 36 18.35 -3.56 -1.83
C ASN A 36 18.11 -4.44 -3.08
N THR A 37 16.85 -4.70 -3.44
CA THR A 37 16.52 -5.60 -4.56
C THR A 37 16.15 -4.80 -5.80
N SER A 38 16.87 -5.05 -6.90
CA SER A 38 16.45 -4.62 -8.24
C SER A 38 15.31 -5.53 -8.72
N PHE A 39 14.28 -4.96 -9.33
CA PHE A 39 13.12 -5.71 -9.82
C PHE A 39 12.75 -5.28 -11.24
N THR A 40 12.15 -6.20 -11.99
CA THR A 40 11.61 -5.90 -13.34
C THR A 40 10.08 -5.88 -13.36
N LYS A 41 9.48 -6.45 -12.32
CA LYS A 41 8.03 -6.55 -12.13
C LYS A 41 7.69 -6.25 -10.67
N ILE A 42 6.54 -5.63 -10.48
CA ILE A 42 5.93 -5.46 -9.16
C ILE A 42 4.60 -6.21 -9.18
N CYS A 43 4.39 -7.09 -8.20
CA CYS A 43 3.12 -7.74 -7.94
C CYS A 43 2.49 -7.12 -6.69
N LEU A 44 1.29 -6.58 -6.84
CA LEU A 44 0.51 -6.04 -5.73
C LEU A 44 -0.57 -7.04 -5.33
N GLY A 45 -0.55 -7.50 -4.09
CA GLY A 45 -1.56 -8.39 -3.55
C GLY A 45 -2.41 -7.68 -2.49
N MET A 46 -3.73 -7.63 -2.66
CA MET A 46 -4.64 -7.08 -1.65
C MET A 46 -5.50 -8.20 -1.07
N LYS A 47 -5.54 -8.30 0.26
CA LYS A 47 -6.37 -9.27 0.98
C LYS A 47 -7.55 -8.56 1.65
N ILE A 48 -8.77 -8.98 1.30
CA ILE A 48 -10.03 -8.54 1.94
C ILE A 48 -10.76 -9.79 2.44
N GLY A 49 -10.84 -9.95 3.76
CA GLY A 49 -11.31 -11.20 4.36
C GLY A 49 -10.43 -12.39 3.95
N GLN A 50 -11.02 -13.41 3.31
CA GLN A 50 -10.30 -14.59 2.79
C GLN A 50 -9.91 -14.49 1.31
N ARG A 51 -10.30 -13.41 0.61
CA ARG A 51 -10.00 -13.24 -0.82
C ARG A 51 -8.71 -12.47 -1.01
N ILE A 52 -7.86 -12.97 -1.90
CA ILE A 52 -6.61 -12.32 -2.30
C ILE A 52 -6.69 -12.04 -3.80
N ASN A 53 -6.51 -10.77 -4.18
CA ASN A 53 -6.46 -10.35 -5.58
C ASN A 53 -5.10 -9.77 -5.91
N PHE A 54 -4.59 -10.07 -7.12
CA PHE A 54 -3.28 -9.61 -7.58
C PHE A 54 -3.40 -8.65 -8.76
N ILE A 55 -2.60 -7.59 -8.74
CA ILE A 55 -2.40 -6.67 -9.87
C ILE A 55 -0.91 -6.71 -10.23
N LEU A 56 -0.62 -7.07 -11.48
CA LEU A 56 0.74 -7.06 -12.03
C LEU A 56 1.04 -5.70 -12.65
N ILE A 57 2.11 -5.05 -12.19
CA ILE A 57 2.62 -3.81 -12.76
C ILE A 57 3.98 -4.10 -13.40
N LYS A 58 4.05 -3.99 -14.73
CA LYS A 58 5.31 -4.09 -15.48
C LYS A 58 6.00 -2.72 -15.44
N LYS A 59 7.22 -2.65 -14.87
CA LYS A 59 7.98 -1.41 -14.80
C LYS A 59 9.45 -1.66 -15.11
N GLN A 60 9.92 -1.12 -16.23
CA GLN A 60 11.36 -0.96 -16.48
C GLN A 60 11.79 0.39 -15.89
N ALA A 61 12.70 0.41 -14.91
CA ALA A 61 13.20 1.65 -14.34
C ALA A 61 14.63 1.52 -13.82
N ARG A 62 15.48 2.51 -14.15
CA ARG A 62 16.84 2.61 -13.58
C ARG A 62 16.85 3.11 -12.11
N ARG A 63 15.76 3.75 -11.63
CA ARG A 63 15.58 4.24 -10.24
C ARG A 63 14.09 4.37 -9.84
N PRO A 64 13.34 3.27 -9.64
CA PRO A 64 11.91 3.36 -9.32
C PRO A 64 11.63 3.72 -7.85
N LYS A 65 10.72 4.67 -7.63
CA LYS A 65 9.93 4.81 -6.39
C LYS A 65 8.45 4.78 -6.76
N ALA A 66 7.61 4.12 -5.98
CA ALA A 66 6.15 4.12 -6.18
C ALA A 66 5.42 3.94 -4.84
N ARG A 67 4.47 4.85 -4.57
CA ARG A 67 3.30 4.58 -3.72
C ARG A 67 2.11 4.52 -4.66
N ILE A 68 1.16 3.64 -4.42
CA ILE A 68 0.12 3.31 -5.40
C ILE A 68 -1.23 3.57 -4.78
N GLY A 69 -1.97 4.50 -5.35
CA GLY A 69 -3.35 4.75 -4.98
C GLY A 69 -4.09 5.54 -6.06
N ILE A 70 -5.41 5.41 -6.04
CA ILE A 70 -6.35 6.20 -6.83
C ILE A 70 -7.09 7.08 -5.84
N LEU A 71 -7.05 8.39 -6.06
CA LEU A 71 -7.89 9.36 -5.38
C LEU A 71 -9.04 9.71 -6.30
N GLY A 72 -10.25 9.84 -5.77
CA GLY A 72 -11.43 10.14 -6.59
C GLY A 72 -12.47 10.95 -5.84
N ASN A 73 -13.14 11.81 -6.60
CA ASN A 73 -14.28 12.64 -6.22
C ASN A 73 -14.98 13.15 -7.49
N ASN A 74 -15.99 14.01 -7.34
CA ASN A 74 -16.79 14.54 -8.44
C ASN A 74 -16.32 15.93 -8.90
N GLU A 75 -15.19 16.40 -8.37
CA GLU A 75 -14.58 17.69 -8.64
C GLU A 75 -13.43 17.57 -9.65
N ASN A 76 -13.07 18.69 -10.25
CA ASN A 76 -11.98 18.76 -11.25
C ASN A 76 -10.59 18.96 -10.61
N ASP A 77 -10.51 19.07 -9.28
CA ASP A 77 -9.24 19.20 -8.55
C ASP A 77 -8.95 17.95 -7.70
N CYS A 78 -7.68 17.56 -7.61
CA CYS A 78 -7.24 16.44 -6.78
C CYS A 78 -7.01 16.84 -5.31
N ASN A 79 -7.47 18.03 -4.89
CA ASN A 79 -7.21 18.57 -3.55
C ASN A 79 -8.37 18.27 -2.59
N SER A 80 -9.55 17.97 -3.12
CA SER A 80 -10.80 17.77 -2.37
C SER A 80 -11.30 16.32 -2.42
N CYS A 81 -10.42 15.35 -2.74
CA CYS A 81 -10.83 13.96 -2.95
C CYS A 81 -11.58 13.35 -1.76
N ASP A 82 -12.80 12.89 -1.99
CA ASP A 82 -13.68 12.26 -1.00
C ASP A 82 -13.42 10.76 -0.83
N SER A 83 -12.78 10.11 -1.81
CA SER A 83 -12.52 8.67 -1.82
C SER A 83 -11.08 8.36 -2.18
N ARG A 84 -10.55 7.24 -1.64
CA ARG A 84 -9.23 6.72 -1.99
C ARG A 84 -9.17 5.19 -1.91
N ILE A 85 -8.39 4.61 -2.81
CA ILE A 85 -7.97 3.21 -2.74
C ILE A 85 -6.46 3.15 -2.93
N GLY A 86 -5.73 2.40 -2.11
CA GLY A 86 -4.29 2.31 -2.33
C GLY A 86 -3.50 1.65 -1.22
N PHE A 87 -2.19 1.78 -1.33
CA PHE A 87 -1.15 1.24 -0.46
C PHE A 87 -0.23 2.35 0.02
N GLY A 88 -0.02 2.40 1.34
CA GLY A 88 0.72 3.49 1.97
C GLY A 88 -0.01 4.83 1.80
N THR A 89 -1.34 4.81 1.85
CA THR A 89 -2.20 6.01 1.77
C THR A 89 -2.57 6.54 3.16
N GLY A 90 -3.00 7.78 3.26
CA GLY A 90 -3.51 8.41 4.49
C GLY A 90 -4.38 9.60 4.12
N GLY A 91 -5.08 10.19 5.10
CA GLY A 91 -5.89 11.38 4.85
C GLY A 91 -7.07 11.62 5.79
N LYS A 92 -7.76 12.74 5.53
CA LYS A 92 -8.78 13.37 6.38
C LYS A 92 -9.92 12.45 6.86
N HIS A 93 -10.29 11.43 6.09
CA HIS A 93 -11.46 10.58 6.38
C HIS A 93 -11.14 9.38 7.30
N ASP A 94 -9.92 8.84 7.24
CA ASP A 94 -9.40 7.83 8.19
C ASP A 94 -7.89 7.73 7.98
N ASP A 95 -7.06 8.38 8.79
CA ASP A 95 -5.60 8.33 8.58
C ASP A 95 -4.96 6.98 8.99
N SER A 96 -5.75 6.10 9.63
CA SER A 96 -5.30 4.78 10.04
C SER A 96 -5.41 3.73 8.93
N ASN A 97 -6.23 3.95 7.90
CA ASN A 97 -6.36 3.02 6.78
C ASN A 97 -5.27 3.28 5.72
N THR A 98 -4.18 2.54 5.87
CA THR A 98 -2.97 2.65 5.04
C THR A 98 -3.03 1.78 3.80
N CYS A 99 -3.84 0.72 3.83
CA CYS A 99 -4.08 -0.19 2.72
C CYS A 99 -5.55 -0.57 2.67
N GLY A 100 -6.25 -0.19 1.60
CA GLY A 100 -7.68 -0.49 1.49
C GLY A 100 -8.45 0.56 0.71
N ASN A 101 -9.77 0.57 0.91
CA ASN A 101 -10.70 1.51 0.29
C ASN A 101 -11.37 2.37 1.37
N GLU A 102 -11.34 3.68 1.16
CA GLU A 102 -11.92 4.69 2.03
C GLU A 102 -12.79 5.64 1.23
N ALA A 103 -14.03 5.86 1.66
CA ALA A 103 -14.96 6.80 1.02
C ALA A 103 -15.78 7.58 2.06
N LYS A 104 -15.82 8.90 1.91
CA LYS A 104 -16.60 9.82 2.76
C LYS A 104 -18.11 9.63 2.60
N TYR A 105 -18.59 9.52 1.37
CA TYR A 105 -20.00 9.31 1.05
C TYR A 105 -20.20 7.84 0.64
N GLY A 106 -21.03 7.11 1.40
CA GLY A 106 -21.25 5.66 1.20
C GLY A 106 -20.76 4.75 2.34
N LYS A 107 -20.27 5.29 3.46
CA LYS A 107 -19.83 4.55 4.68
C LYS A 107 -18.94 3.33 4.38
N THR A 108 -18.06 3.44 3.39
CA THR A 108 -17.19 2.32 3.01
C THR A 108 -15.81 2.58 3.59
N HIS A 109 -15.55 1.95 4.74
CA HIS A 109 -14.26 1.95 5.43
C HIS A 109 -13.72 0.52 5.44
N ILE A 110 -13.07 0.12 4.35
CA ILE A 110 -12.56 -1.24 4.20
C ILE A 110 -11.06 -1.23 4.43
N LYS A 111 -10.65 -1.67 5.62
CA LYS A 111 -9.26 -1.97 5.94
C LYS A 111 -8.88 -3.29 5.28
N ALA A 112 -7.75 -3.31 4.59
CA ALA A 112 -7.20 -4.48 3.93
C ALA A 112 -5.75 -4.68 4.37
N MET A 113 -5.22 -5.89 4.18
CA MET A 113 -3.79 -6.11 4.26
C MET A 113 -3.21 -6.17 2.86
N GLY A 114 -2.02 -5.58 2.72
CA GLY A 114 -1.40 -5.35 1.46
C GLY A 114 0.00 -5.93 1.35
N TYR A 115 0.31 -6.54 0.20
CA TYR A 115 1.63 -7.11 -0.10
C TYR A 115 2.20 -6.51 -1.38
N ILE A 116 3.50 -6.19 -1.33
CA ILE A 116 4.30 -5.88 -2.50
C ILE A 116 5.31 -7.01 -2.66
N LEU A 117 5.08 -7.85 -3.66
CA LEU A 117 6.02 -8.90 -4.04
C LEU A 117 6.89 -8.38 -5.18
N VAL A 118 8.20 -8.53 -5.03
CA VAL A 118 9.20 -8.14 -6.04
C VAL A 118 9.77 -9.41 -6.70
N GLN A 119 9.86 -9.40 -8.03
CA GLN A 119 10.43 -10.49 -8.84
C GLN A 119 11.30 -9.94 -9.99
#